data_AF-A0AA39WVX8-F1
#
_entry.id   AF-A0AA39WVX8-F1
#
_cell.length_a   1.000
_cell.length_b   1.000
_cell.length_c   1.000
_cell.angle_alpha   90.00
_cell.angle_beta   90.00
_cell.angle_gamma   90.00
#
_symmetry.space_group_name_H-M   'P 1'
#
loop_
_entity.id
_entity.type
_entity.pdbx_description
1 polymer ?
#
loop_
_entity_poly.entity_id
_entity_poly.type
_entity_poly.pdbx_seq_one_letter_code
_entity_poly.pdbx_strand_id
1 'polypeptide(L)'
;MVTLTRLVQCLVVAWVAWVAALAGLIHWRQPITPVKVLAGLSGLWILILVVISAARTELRNYVRDWFFSWPRSNPATYKPNPANTIITLLIATFATPFLYWKTWDPELNRGIINLERDTVGSVNFPSFTLFQRKDWSSQPDMQATNPPKCFLGWHDESAPECGTSPSYDDALPCQCAGSWDNSIRDFEWRNTSYRALKFRASEDMVSASPTISMMAQTFFRYDTKKALADSSRVLSPSLFIAVHDPTLTVEESLQNGYTRMVLINANGVVAINLGLERREALGHAPAYDYQLTISTIPSTTLECETTATCFLTLVFQFPSFERQVLRQDVKLKLPEVASLAGAWFALFQLAGWILSGAAWHR
;
A
#
# COMPACT_ATOMS: atom_id res chain seq x y z
N MET A 1 -35.21 -48.56 3.90
CA MET A 1 -34.88 -47.32 4.65
C MET A 1 -33.45 -47.29 5.16
N VAL A 2 -32.94 -48.32 5.85
CA VAL A 2 -31.56 -48.36 6.40
C VAL A 2 -30.46 -48.14 5.36
N THR A 3 -30.66 -48.57 4.12
CA THR A 3 -29.70 -48.43 3.01
C THR A 3 -29.57 -46.99 2.50
N LEU A 4 -30.65 -46.21 2.50
CA LEU A 4 -30.64 -44.82 2.01
C LEU A 4 -29.99 -43.87 3.01
N THR A 5 -30.25 -44.06 4.31
CA THR A 5 -29.64 -43.24 5.37
C THR A 5 -28.13 -43.44 5.43
N ARG A 6 -27.65 -44.69 5.32
CA ARG A 6 -26.20 -45.00 5.26
C ARG A 6 -25.54 -44.39 4.02
N LEU A 7 -26.23 -44.40 2.89
CA LEU A 7 -25.72 -43.83 1.63
C LEU A 7 -25.60 -42.30 1.70
N VAL A 8 -26.59 -41.61 2.28
CA VAL A 8 -26.52 -40.16 2.52
C VAL A 8 -25.40 -39.82 3.50
N GLN A 9 -25.22 -40.62 4.56
CA GLN A 9 -24.08 -40.46 5.48
C GLN A 9 -22.74 -40.63 4.77
N CYS A 10 -22.58 -41.64 3.90
CA CYS A 10 -21.38 -41.81 3.10
C CYS A 10 -21.13 -40.64 2.14
N LEU A 11 -22.18 -40.09 1.52
CA LEU A 11 -22.07 -38.92 0.64
C LEU A 11 -21.64 -37.66 1.40
N VAL A 12 -22.23 -37.41 2.57
CA VAL A 12 -21.85 -36.28 3.43
C VAL A 12 -20.40 -36.43 3.90
N VAL A 13 -20.00 -37.62 4.35
CA VAL A 13 -18.61 -37.89 4.78
C VAL A 13 -17.62 -37.72 3.62
N ALA A 14 -17.94 -38.24 2.44
CA ALA A 14 -17.09 -38.09 1.25
C ALA A 14 -16.97 -36.63 0.82
N TRP A 15 -18.06 -35.86 0.90
CA TRP A 15 -18.05 -34.44 0.59
C TRP A 15 -17.24 -33.64 1.62
N VAL A 16 -17.40 -33.91 2.92
CA VAL A 16 -16.60 -33.24 3.97
C VAL A 16 -15.11 -33.56 3.80
N ALA A 17 -14.77 -34.83 3.53
CA ALA A 17 -13.39 -35.23 3.27
C ALA A 17 -12.79 -34.51 2.04
N TRP A 18 -13.60 -34.29 1.01
CA TRP A 18 -13.20 -33.54 -0.17
C TRP A 18 -13.01 -32.05 0.08
N VAL A 19 -13.94 -31.41 0.78
CA VAL A 19 -13.81 -30.00 1.16
C VAL A 19 -12.58 -29.80 2.05
N ALA A 20 -12.31 -30.72 2.99
CA ALA A 20 -11.13 -30.68 3.82
C ALA A 20 -9.83 -30.83 3.02
N ALA A 21 -9.79 -31.76 2.05
CA ALA A 21 -8.65 -31.94 1.16
C ALA A 21 -8.42 -30.70 0.26
N LEU A 22 -9.50 -30.13 -0.28
CA LEU A 22 -9.46 -28.93 -1.11
C LEU A 22 -8.98 -27.71 -0.30
N ALA A 23 -9.51 -27.52 0.91
CA ALA A 23 -9.09 -26.47 1.82
C ALA A 23 -7.61 -26.61 2.21
N GLY A 24 -7.13 -27.84 2.46
CA GLY A 24 -5.72 -28.12 2.71
C GLY A 24 -4.81 -27.73 1.53
N LEU A 25 -5.22 -28.08 0.31
CA LEU A 25 -4.49 -27.71 -0.92
C LEU A 25 -4.46 -26.19 -1.15
N ILE A 26 -5.55 -25.49 -0.83
CA ILE A 26 -5.64 -24.02 -0.92
C ILE A 26 -4.76 -23.36 0.15
N HIS A 27 -4.78 -23.87 1.39
CA HIS A 27 -4.00 -23.34 2.51
C HIS A 27 -2.49 -23.45 2.26
N TRP A 28 -2.05 -24.52 1.59
CA TRP A 28 -0.63 -24.72 1.26
C TRP A 28 -0.10 -23.86 0.12
N ARG A 29 -0.92 -22.98 -0.50
CA ARG A 29 -0.49 -21.97 -1.50
C ARG A 29 0.57 -22.50 -2.48
N GLN A 30 0.43 -23.75 -2.92
CA GLN A 30 1.35 -24.31 -3.90
C GLN A 30 1.14 -23.51 -5.19
N PRO A 31 2.15 -22.78 -5.68
CA PRO A 31 2.05 -22.24 -7.02
C PRO A 31 1.93 -23.46 -7.95
N ILE A 32 1.37 -23.26 -9.13
CA ILE A 32 1.26 -24.24 -10.23
C ILE A 32 -0.14 -24.88 -10.35
N THR A 33 -0.48 -25.10 -11.60
CA THR A 33 -1.63 -25.75 -12.23
C THR A 33 -2.12 -27.12 -11.68
N PRO A 34 -1.37 -28.00 -10.98
CA PRO A 34 -1.89 -29.30 -10.57
C PRO A 34 -2.97 -29.22 -9.50
N VAL A 35 -3.02 -28.18 -8.65
CA VAL A 35 -4.10 -28.03 -7.66
C VAL A 35 -5.46 -27.81 -8.36
N LYS A 36 -5.45 -27.07 -9.47
CA LYS A 36 -6.65 -26.82 -10.30
C LYS A 36 -7.15 -28.11 -10.95
N VAL A 37 -6.22 -28.97 -11.40
CA VAL A 37 -6.52 -30.27 -12.00
C VAL A 37 -6.99 -31.28 -10.94
N LEU A 38 -6.34 -31.33 -9.78
CA LEU A 38 -6.73 -32.21 -8.65
C LEU A 38 -8.10 -31.84 -8.07
N ALA A 39 -8.41 -30.56 -7.92
CA ALA A 39 -9.74 -30.09 -7.50
C ALA A 39 -10.83 -30.49 -8.50
N GLY A 40 -10.57 -30.31 -9.80
CA GLY A 40 -11.49 -30.74 -10.86
C GLY A 40 -11.68 -32.25 -10.92
N LEU A 41 -10.59 -33.02 -10.84
CA LEU A 41 -10.64 -34.49 -10.90
C LEU A 41 -11.29 -35.09 -9.64
N SER A 42 -11.03 -34.55 -8.46
CA SER A 42 -11.66 -35.02 -7.22
C SER A 42 -13.16 -34.67 -7.14
N GLY A 43 -13.56 -33.50 -7.65
CA GLY A 43 -14.97 -33.17 -7.87
C GLY A 43 -15.66 -34.13 -8.84
N LEU A 44 -14.97 -34.50 -9.93
CA LEU A 44 -15.43 -35.52 -10.90
C LEU A 44 -15.61 -36.90 -10.26
N TRP A 45 -14.69 -37.33 -9.39
CA TRP A 45 -14.79 -38.59 -8.65
C TRP A 45 -16.00 -38.64 -7.71
N ILE A 46 -16.31 -37.54 -7.02
CA ILE A 46 -17.50 -37.46 -6.17
C ILE A 46 -18.76 -37.42 -7.01
N LEU A 47 -18.74 -36.77 -8.16
CA LEU A 47 -19.81 -36.82 -9.15
C LEU A 47 -20.08 -38.24 -9.60
N ILE A 48 -19.03 -39.01 -9.90
CA ILE A 48 -19.13 -40.42 -10.27
C ILE A 48 -19.75 -41.21 -9.11
N LEU A 49 -19.35 -40.97 -7.86
CA LEU A 49 -19.95 -41.63 -6.69
C LEU A 49 -21.41 -41.21 -6.45
N VAL A 50 -21.77 -39.94 -6.65
CA VAL A 50 -23.14 -39.43 -6.55
C VAL A 50 -24.02 -39.98 -7.67
N VAL A 51 -23.53 -40.02 -8.91
CA VAL A 51 -24.24 -40.58 -10.06
C VAL A 51 -24.37 -42.10 -9.96
N ILE A 52 -23.33 -42.82 -9.52
CA ILE A 52 -23.40 -44.28 -9.29
C ILE A 52 -24.35 -44.59 -8.13
N SER A 53 -24.33 -43.79 -7.06
CA SER A 53 -25.26 -43.98 -5.93
C SER A 53 -26.70 -43.62 -6.29
N ALA A 54 -26.91 -42.57 -7.09
CA ALA A 54 -28.18 -42.20 -7.72
C ALA A 54 -28.67 -43.27 -8.72
N ALA A 55 -27.78 -43.91 -9.48
CA ALA A 55 -28.12 -44.96 -10.43
C ALA A 55 -28.38 -46.32 -9.75
N ARG A 56 -27.72 -46.59 -8.61
CA ARG A 56 -27.92 -47.80 -7.81
C ARG A 56 -29.12 -47.73 -6.88
N THR A 57 -29.46 -46.53 -6.40
CA THR A 57 -30.74 -46.33 -5.72
C THR A 57 -31.82 -46.15 -6.76
N GLU A 58 -33.05 -46.49 -6.38
CA GLU A 58 -34.30 -46.23 -7.08
C GLU A 58 -34.52 -44.75 -7.47
N LEU A 59 -33.50 -43.90 -7.62
CA LEU A 59 -33.62 -42.48 -7.96
C LEU A 59 -34.27 -42.28 -9.33
N ARG A 60 -34.08 -43.19 -10.28
CA ARG A 60 -34.79 -43.15 -11.58
C ARG A 60 -36.29 -43.34 -11.40
N ASN A 61 -36.72 -44.24 -10.51
CA ASN A 61 -38.14 -44.47 -10.23
C ASN A 61 -38.70 -43.41 -9.27
N TYR A 62 -37.91 -42.93 -8.30
CA TYR A 62 -38.29 -41.87 -7.37
C TYR A 62 -38.38 -40.50 -8.04
N VAL A 63 -37.45 -40.15 -8.94
CA VAL A 63 -37.50 -38.91 -9.75
C VAL A 63 -38.58 -39.01 -10.81
N ARG A 64 -38.78 -40.18 -11.45
CA ARG A 64 -39.90 -40.39 -12.39
C ARG A 64 -41.24 -40.28 -11.66
N ASP A 65 -41.42 -40.96 -10.54
CA ASP A 65 -42.65 -40.89 -9.76
C ASP A 65 -42.84 -39.47 -9.20
N TRP A 66 -41.78 -38.77 -8.78
CA TRP A 66 -41.81 -37.37 -8.32
C TRP A 66 -42.13 -36.34 -9.41
N PHE A 67 -41.57 -36.47 -10.62
CA PHE A 67 -41.86 -35.56 -11.75
C PHE A 67 -43.28 -35.76 -12.29
N PHE A 68 -43.82 -36.99 -12.22
CA PHE A 68 -45.17 -37.32 -12.71
C PHE A 68 -46.24 -37.31 -11.61
N SER A 69 -45.90 -37.32 -10.33
CA SER A 69 -46.85 -37.21 -9.21
C SER A 69 -46.86 -35.79 -8.64
N TRP A 70 -47.52 -34.90 -9.37
CA TRP A 70 -48.02 -33.65 -8.79
C TRP A 70 -49.04 -33.98 -7.68
N PRO A 71 -49.04 -33.28 -6.53
CA PRO A 71 -49.48 -33.88 -5.27
C PRO A 71 -51.00 -34.04 -5.20
N ARG A 72 -51.46 -35.29 -5.10
CA ARG A 72 -52.77 -35.59 -4.49
C ARG A 72 -52.64 -35.41 -2.98
N SER A 73 -53.44 -34.48 -2.46
CA SER A 73 -53.63 -34.15 -1.06
C SER A 73 -53.84 -35.38 -0.19
N ASN A 74 -52.83 -35.76 0.59
CA ASN A 74 -52.99 -36.65 1.75
C ASN A 74 -52.18 -36.08 2.92
N PRO A 75 -52.71 -36.09 4.16
CA PRO A 75 -52.08 -35.45 5.31
C PRO A 75 -50.74 -36.10 5.65
N ALA A 76 -49.68 -35.28 5.68
CA ALA A 76 -48.30 -35.74 5.64
C ALA A 76 -47.76 -36.10 7.02
N THR A 77 -47.47 -37.39 7.24
CA THR A 77 -46.40 -37.80 8.16
C THR A 77 -45.07 -37.30 7.59
N TYR A 78 -44.26 -36.59 8.37
CA TYR A 78 -42.93 -36.14 7.95
C TYR A 78 -42.09 -37.33 7.51
N LYS A 79 -41.85 -37.45 6.20
CA LYS A 79 -40.95 -38.46 5.63
C LYS A 79 -39.58 -37.80 5.42
N PRO A 80 -38.48 -38.40 5.89
CA PRO A 80 -37.15 -37.88 5.64
C PRO A 80 -36.91 -37.79 4.12
N ASN A 81 -36.67 -36.58 3.62
CA ASN A 81 -36.44 -36.31 2.20
C ASN A 81 -34.93 -36.07 1.95
N PRO A 82 -34.17 -37.11 1.56
CA PRO A 82 -32.75 -36.97 1.27
C PRO A 82 -32.47 -36.18 -0.01
N ALA A 83 -33.49 -35.90 -0.84
CA ALA A 83 -33.33 -35.19 -2.10
C ALA A 83 -32.77 -33.77 -1.89
N ASN A 84 -33.18 -33.08 -0.82
CA ASN A 84 -32.62 -31.77 -0.48
C ASN A 84 -31.09 -31.82 -0.31
N THR A 85 -30.61 -32.77 0.49
CA THR A 85 -29.17 -32.93 0.76
C THR A 85 -28.43 -33.30 -0.52
N ILE A 86 -28.98 -34.21 -1.34
CA ILE A 86 -28.38 -34.61 -2.61
C ILE A 86 -28.30 -33.43 -3.59
N ILE A 87 -29.37 -32.65 -3.74
CA ILE A 87 -29.41 -31.48 -4.63
C ILE A 87 -28.42 -30.40 -4.15
N THR A 88 -28.40 -30.12 -2.84
CA THR A 88 -27.47 -29.15 -2.22
C THR A 88 -26.02 -29.56 -2.49
N LEU A 89 -25.68 -30.84 -2.28
CA LEU A 89 -24.34 -31.36 -2.51
C LEU A 89 -23.95 -31.28 -4.00
N LEU A 90 -24.87 -31.62 -4.92
CA LEU A 90 -24.64 -31.48 -6.35
C LEU A 90 -24.34 -30.03 -6.75
N ILE A 91 -25.16 -29.08 -6.31
CA ILE A 91 -24.94 -27.65 -6.57
C ILE A 91 -23.58 -27.23 -5.99
N ALA A 92 -23.28 -27.59 -4.74
CA ALA A 92 -22.04 -27.22 -4.08
C ALA A 92 -20.79 -27.80 -4.77
N THR A 93 -20.85 -29.02 -5.32
CA THR A 93 -19.74 -29.65 -6.06
C THR A 93 -19.38 -28.89 -7.33
N PHE A 94 -20.34 -28.27 -8.02
CA PHE A 94 -20.06 -27.49 -9.24
C PHE A 94 -19.83 -26.01 -8.96
N ALA A 95 -20.68 -25.41 -8.13
CA ALA A 95 -20.68 -23.98 -7.90
C ALA A 95 -19.45 -23.54 -7.09
N THR A 96 -19.01 -24.32 -6.09
CA THR A 96 -17.88 -23.93 -5.25
C THR A 96 -16.55 -23.87 -6.03
N PRO A 97 -16.16 -24.87 -6.85
CA PRO A 97 -14.98 -24.75 -7.71
C PRO A 97 -15.11 -23.63 -8.74
N PHE A 98 -16.30 -23.42 -9.30
CA PHE A 98 -16.54 -22.34 -10.26
C PHE A 98 -16.34 -20.96 -9.62
N LEU A 99 -16.92 -20.73 -8.43
CA LEU A 99 -16.73 -19.51 -7.65
C LEU A 99 -15.27 -19.34 -7.25
N TYR A 100 -14.62 -20.38 -6.76
CA TYR A 100 -13.19 -20.31 -6.44
C TYR A 100 -12.37 -19.89 -7.66
N TRP A 101 -12.62 -20.47 -8.83
CA TRP A 101 -11.85 -20.17 -10.03
C TRP A 101 -12.15 -18.80 -10.64
N LYS A 102 -13.42 -18.39 -10.68
CA LYS A 102 -13.84 -17.16 -11.35
C LYS A 102 -13.80 -15.93 -10.46
N THR A 103 -13.97 -16.08 -9.15
CA THR A 103 -14.08 -14.93 -8.24
C THR A 103 -13.01 -14.96 -7.16
N TRP A 104 -12.85 -16.04 -6.40
CA TRP A 104 -11.97 -16.00 -5.23
C TRP A 104 -10.47 -16.04 -5.55
N ASP A 105 -10.00 -16.93 -6.43
CA ASP A 105 -8.56 -17.03 -6.82
C ASP A 105 -8.05 -15.74 -7.49
N PRO A 106 -8.79 -15.11 -8.43
CA PRO A 106 -8.36 -13.82 -8.99
C PRO A 106 -8.30 -12.71 -7.94
N GLU A 107 -9.28 -12.63 -7.03
CA GLU A 107 -9.36 -11.56 -6.03
C GLU A 107 -8.38 -11.75 -4.86
N LEU A 108 -8.03 -13.01 -4.53
CA LEU A 108 -6.95 -13.35 -3.58
C LEU A 108 -5.57 -12.88 -4.07
N ASN A 109 -5.38 -12.79 -5.39
CA ASN A 109 -4.13 -12.38 -6.03
C ASN A 109 -4.18 -10.92 -6.54
N ARG A 110 -5.32 -10.25 -6.41
CA ARG A 110 -5.47 -8.87 -6.85
C ARG A 110 -4.98 -7.93 -5.75
N GLY A 111 -3.85 -7.27 -6.01
CA GLY A 111 -3.37 -6.17 -5.20
C GLY A 111 -4.32 -4.97 -5.29
N ILE A 112 -4.60 -4.36 -4.15
CA ILE A 112 -5.34 -3.11 -4.01
C ILE A 112 -4.53 -2.13 -3.18
N ILE A 113 -4.82 -0.84 -3.36
CA ILE A 113 -4.28 0.22 -2.54
C ILE A 113 -5.44 0.76 -1.72
N ASN A 114 -5.37 0.56 -0.41
CA ASN A 114 -6.30 1.15 0.53
C ASN A 114 -5.77 2.52 0.91
N LEU A 115 -6.63 3.52 0.78
CA LEU A 115 -6.37 4.88 1.24
C LEU A 115 -7.11 5.09 2.55
N GLU A 116 -6.35 5.26 3.62
CA GLU A 116 -6.87 5.63 4.92
C GLU A 116 -6.43 7.06 5.25
N ARG A 117 -7.22 7.77 6.06
CA ARG A 117 -6.87 9.10 6.56
C ARG A 117 -6.94 9.07 8.07
N ASP A 118 -5.87 9.56 8.69
CA ASP A 118 -5.81 9.75 10.13
C ASP A 118 -5.19 11.10 10.47
N THR A 119 -5.29 11.49 11.75
CA THR A 119 -4.65 12.69 12.27
C THR A 119 -3.59 12.27 13.26
N VAL A 120 -2.37 12.78 13.09
CA VAL A 120 -1.26 12.53 14.01
C VAL A 120 -1.10 13.69 14.99
N GLY A 121 -0.64 13.39 16.22
CA GLY A 121 -0.43 14.43 17.24
C GLY A 121 0.85 15.23 17.03
N SER A 122 1.86 14.64 16.40
CA SER A 122 3.14 15.25 16.08
C SER A 122 3.80 14.55 14.89
N VAL A 123 4.77 15.21 14.26
CA VAL A 123 5.48 14.69 13.08
C VAL A 123 6.95 15.07 13.12
N ASN A 124 7.84 14.14 12.78
CA ASN A 124 9.26 14.45 12.61
C ASN A 124 9.49 15.23 11.30
N PHE A 125 10.39 16.21 11.34
CA PHE A 125 10.81 16.89 10.12
C PHE A 125 11.55 15.92 9.17
N PRO A 126 11.41 16.12 7.85
CA PRO A 126 12.05 15.24 6.89
C PRO A 126 13.54 15.51 6.81
N SER A 127 14.28 14.49 6.40
CA SER A 127 15.63 14.70 5.87
C SER A 127 15.53 15.22 4.43
N PHE A 128 16.54 15.92 3.94
CA PHE A 128 16.55 16.36 2.55
C PHE A 128 17.97 16.42 1.99
N THR A 129 18.09 16.38 0.67
CA THR A 129 19.38 16.46 -0.03
C THR A 129 19.28 17.47 -1.16
N LEU A 130 20.26 18.36 -1.24
CA LEU A 130 20.45 19.27 -2.37
C LEU A 130 21.44 18.65 -3.36
N PHE A 131 21.12 18.73 -4.65
CA PHE A 131 21.95 18.21 -5.72
C PHE A 131 22.29 19.28 -6.74
N GLN A 132 23.57 19.33 -7.07
CA GLN A 132 24.14 20.06 -8.20
C GLN A 132 24.60 19.04 -9.24
N ARG A 133 24.09 19.12 -10.47
CA ARG A 133 24.55 18.30 -11.59
C ARG A 133 25.97 18.67 -11.96
N LYS A 134 26.84 17.66 -12.14
CA LYS A 134 28.24 17.90 -12.51
C LYS A 134 28.41 18.31 -13.97
N ASP A 135 27.54 17.81 -14.85
CA ASP A 135 27.57 18.07 -16.28
C ASP A 135 26.91 19.42 -16.66
N TRP A 136 26.18 20.03 -15.73
CA TRP A 136 25.48 21.29 -15.97
C TRP A 136 26.17 22.46 -15.27
N SER A 137 27.10 23.08 -15.98
CA SER A 137 27.93 24.17 -15.46
C SER A 137 27.21 25.50 -15.25
N SER A 138 25.95 25.63 -15.70
CA SER A 138 25.09 26.79 -15.43
C SER A 138 24.33 26.68 -14.10
N GLN A 139 24.58 25.65 -13.29
CA GLN A 139 24.03 25.57 -11.93
C GLN A 139 24.91 26.28 -10.91
N PRO A 140 24.34 26.79 -9.80
CA PRO A 140 25.12 27.33 -8.70
C PRO A 140 26.06 26.29 -8.10
N ASP A 141 27.27 26.73 -7.79
CA ASP A 141 28.31 25.94 -7.17
C ASP A 141 28.13 25.92 -5.65
N MET A 142 27.69 24.78 -5.12
CA MET A 142 27.52 24.60 -3.68
C MET A 142 28.89 24.71 -2.98
N GLN A 143 28.99 25.62 -2.01
CA GLN A 143 30.23 25.87 -1.28
C GLN A 143 30.19 25.16 0.07
N ALA A 144 31.26 24.44 0.41
CA ALA A 144 31.44 23.89 1.76
C ALA A 144 32.09 24.89 2.72
N THR A 145 32.54 26.05 2.22
CA THR A 145 33.35 27.02 2.98
C THR A 145 32.54 27.76 4.04
N ASN A 146 31.27 28.05 3.76
CA ASN A 146 30.36 28.64 4.73
C ASN A 146 29.46 27.53 5.28
N PRO A 147 29.44 27.32 6.61
CA PRO A 147 28.63 26.25 7.19
C PRO A 147 27.15 26.55 6.93
N PRO A 148 26.38 25.57 6.46
CA PRO A 148 24.94 25.73 6.31
C PRO A 148 24.28 25.92 7.69
N LYS A 149 23.15 26.63 7.73
CA LYS A 149 22.40 26.92 8.96
C LYS A 149 21.08 26.17 8.97
N CYS A 150 20.55 25.89 10.15
CA CYS A 150 19.23 25.28 10.32
C CYS A 150 18.61 25.72 11.64
N PHE A 151 17.32 26.08 11.60
CA PHE A 151 16.55 26.53 12.74
C PHE A 151 15.16 25.88 12.72
N LEU A 152 14.64 25.56 13.89
CA LEU A 152 13.29 25.09 14.11
C LEU A 152 12.49 26.17 14.86
N GLY A 153 11.34 26.56 14.33
CA GLY A 153 10.57 27.70 14.84
C GLY A 153 11.07 29.04 14.29
N TRP A 154 11.22 30.04 15.15
CA TRP A 154 11.75 31.35 14.76
C TRP A 154 13.27 31.30 14.58
N HIS A 155 13.80 32.16 13.71
CA HIS A 155 15.24 32.24 13.48
C HIS A 155 15.97 32.80 14.72
N ASP A 156 16.78 31.97 15.36
CA ASP A 156 17.59 32.34 16.52
C ASP A 156 18.98 31.66 16.49
N GLU A 157 20.03 32.47 16.28
CA GLU A 157 21.43 32.02 16.27
C GLU A 157 22.01 31.77 17.67
N SER A 158 21.28 32.09 18.72
CA SER A 158 21.66 31.80 20.12
C SER A 158 20.93 30.61 20.73
N ALA A 159 19.94 30.05 20.03
CA ALA A 159 19.18 28.90 20.50
C ALA A 159 20.03 27.63 20.63
N PRO A 160 19.74 26.76 21.61
CA PRO A 160 20.44 25.49 21.77
C PRO A 160 20.15 24.53 20.60
N GLU A 161 21.02 23.54 20.37
CA GLU A 161 20.77 22.48 19.38
C GLU A 161 19.55 21.63 19.79
N CYS A 162 18.71 21.27 18.83
CA CYS A 162 17.52 20.45 19.04
C CYS A 162 17.92 19.11 19.70
N GLY A 163 17.19 18.69 20.74
CA GLY A 163 17.47 17.48 21.52
C GLY A 163 18.42 17.67 22.72
N THR A 164 19.04 18.85 22.87
CA THR A 164 19.93 19.15 24.03
C THR A 164 19.22 19.82 25.20
N SER A 165 17.97 20.29 25.01
CA SER A 165 17.18 20.94 26.06
C SER A 165 16.41 19.93 26.91
N PRO A 166 16.37 20.07 28.26
CA PRO A 166 15.74 19.11 29.16
C PRO A 166 14.19 19.11 29.16
N SER A 167 13.54 20.06 28.48
CA SER A 167 12.07 20.13 28.37
C SER A 167 11.62 20.03 26.92
N TYR A 168 11.09 18.85 26.55
CA TYR A 168 10.63 18.52 25.19
C TYR A 168 9.45 19.39 24.71
N ASP A 169 8.62 19.89 25.63
CA ASP A 169 7.38 20.62 25.32
C ASP A 169 7.57 22.14 25.08
N ASP A 170 8.74 22.72 25.42
CA ASP A 170 9.06 24.16 25.29
C ASP A 170 10.37 24.42 24.52
N ALA A 171 10.86 23.45 23.75
CA ALA A 171 12.21 23.47 23.16
C ALA A 171 12.38 24.34 21.90
N LEU A 172 11.38 25.13 21.50
CA LEU A 172 11.46 26.01 20.33
C LEU A 172 11.63 27.48 20.75
N PRO A 173 12.53 28.25 20.11
CA PRO A 173 13.35 27.88 18.97
C PRO A 173 14.55 26.99 19.34
N CYS A 174 14.98 26.12 18.40
CA CYS A 174 16.23 25.36 18.50
C CYS A 174 17.01 25.38 17.18
N GLN A 175 18.31 25.12 17.26
CA GLN A 175 19.19 24.98 16.11
C GLN A 175 19.29 23.53 15.67
N CYS A 176 19.50 23.32 14.38
CA CYS A 176 19.74 22.00 13.79
C CYS A 176 20.96 22.03 12.87
N ALA A 177 21.93 22.92 13.15
CA ALA A 177 23.10 23.10 12.29
C ALA A 177 23.97 21.84 12.27
N GLY A 178 24.02 21.11 13.40
CA GLY A 178 24.72 19.81 13.50
C GLY A 178 24.14 18.69 12.63
N SER A 179 22.96 18.87 12.03
CA SER A 179 22.29 17.87 11.18
C SER A 179 22.76 17.87 9.72
N TRP A 180 23.61 18.83 9.33
CA TRP A 180 24.20 18.88 7.99
C TRP A 180 25.41 17.95 7.86
N ASP A 181 25.57 17.31 6.70
CA ASP A 181 26.81 16.59 6.39
C ASP A 181 28.00 17.57 6.29
N ASN A 182 29.13 17.21 6.88
CA ASN A 182 30.35 18.03 6.91
C ASN A 182 31.00 18.28 5.53
N SER A 183 30.56 17.56 4.49
CA SER A 183 31.16 17.66 3.16
C SER A 183 30.15 17.39 2.05
N ILE A 184 30.37 18.04 0.92
CA ILE A 184 29.66 17.79 -0.34
C ILE A 184 30.24 16.52 -0.95
N ARG A 185 29.40 15.53 -1.22
CA ARG A 185 29.81 14.22 -1.74
C ARG A 185 29.33 13.99 -3.16
N ASP A 186 30.01 13.11 -3.87
CA ASP A 186 29.55 12.65 -5.17
C ASP A 186 28.38 11.67 -5.02
N PHE A 187 27.40 11.81 -5.91
CA PHE A 187 26.19 10.99 -5.94
C PHE A 187 25.84 10.67 -7.38
N GLU A 188 25.53 9.42 -7.68
CA GLU A 188 25.13 8.99 -9.02
C GLU A 188 23.70 8.48 -9.01
N TRP A 189 22.89 8.99 -9.94
CA TRP A 189 21.51 8.56 -10.09
C TRP A 189 21.11 8.51 -11.56
N ARG A 190 20.58 7.34 -11.98
CA ARG A 190 20.15 7.08 -13.36
C ARG A 190 21.20 7.53 -14.40
N ASN A 191 22.45 7.09 -14.23
CA ASN A 191 23.61 7.42 -15.08
C ASN A 191 23.93 8.92 -15.18
N THR A 192 23.52 9.73 -14.21
CA THR A 192 23.89 11.15 -14.11
C THR A 192 24.63 11.39 -12.80
N SER A 193 25.75 12.10 -12.86
CA SER A 193 26.55 12.42 -11.69
C SER A 193 26.17 13.78 -11.11
N TYR A 194 26.03 13.81 -9.79
CA TYR A 194 25.68 14.96 -8.98
C TYR A 194 26.72 15.16 -7.88
N ARG A 195 26.80 16.39 -7.38
CA ARG A 195 27.35 16.75 -6.07
C ARG A 195 26.17 16.93 -5.13
N ALA A 196 26.23 16.32 -3.95
CA ALA A 196 25.14 16.25 -3.00
C ALA A 196 25.55 16.83 -1.64
N LEU A 197 24.71 17.69 -1.08
CA LEU A 197 24.78 18.15 0.31
C LEU A 197 23.55 17.61 1.05
N LYS A 198 23.78 16.74 2.03
CA LYS A 198 22.72 16.04 2.77
C LYS A 198 22.44 16.73 4.10
N PHE A 199 21.17 16.83 4.45
CA PHE A 199 20.66 17.20 5.76
C PHE A 199 19.93 15.99 6.35
N ARG A 200 20.30 15.58 7.56
CA ARG A 200 19.72 14.42 8.26
C ARG A 200 18.98 14.90 9.50
N ALA A 201 17.65 14.93 9.43
CA ALA A 201 16.83 15.29 10.57
C ALA A 201 17.01 14.25 11.69
N SER A 202 17.24 14.73 12.92
CA SER A 202 17.30 13.87 14.11
C SER A 202 15.89 13.54 14.61
N GLU A 203 15.79 12.54 15.49
CA GLU A 203 14.50 12.15 16.12
C GLU A 203 13.93 13.25 17.03
N ASP A 204 14.78 14.20 17.47
CA ASP A 204 14.38 15.34 18.29
C ASP A 204 13.78 16.51 17.48
N MET A 205 13.89 16.45 16.15
CA MET A 205 13.33 17.47 15.26
C MET A 205 11.85 17.20 14.98
N VAL A 206 11.00 17.51 15.95
CA VAL A 206 9.57 17.21 15.91
C VAL A 206 8.72 18.48 15.79
N SER A 207 7.74 18.44 14.89
CA SER A 207 6.65 19.40 14.80
C SER A 207 5.53 18.95 15.73
N ALA A 208 5.34 19.64 16.85
CA ALA A 208 4.25 19.37 17.80
C ALA A 208 2.92 20.02 17.39
N SER A 209 2.95 21.03 16.52
CA SER A 209 1.75 21.66 15.95
C SER A 209 1.93 21.92 14.45
N PRO A 210 0.83 22.01 13.68
CA PRO A 210 0.89 22.43 12.29
C PRO A 210 1.50 23.83 12.17
N THR A 211 2.07 24.14 11.01
CA THR A 211 2.67 25.45 10.66
C THR A 211 3.96 25.82 11.39
N ILE A 212 4.45 25.01 12.33
CA ILE A 212 5.84 25.12 12.78
C ILE A 212 6.74 24.92 11.57
N SER A 213 7.69 25.83 11.39
CA SER A 213 8.59 25.83 10.25
C SER A 213 10.00 25.41 10.64
N MET A 214 10.65 24.66 9.75
CA MET A 214 12.09 24.43 9.77
C MET A 214 12.70 25.30 8.68
N MET A 215 13.63 26.18 9.06
CA MET A 215 14.37 27.04 8.15
C MET A 215 15.78 26.49 7.96
N ALA A 216 16.10 26.06 6.74
CA ALA A 216 17.42 25.56 6.37
C ALA A 216 18.07 26.51 5.36
N GLN A 217 19.29 26.95 5.64
CA GLN A 217 20.03 27.87 4.77
C GLN A 217 21.31 27.22 4.26
N THR A 218 21.55 27.33 2.95
CA THR A 218 22.77 26.83 2.32
C THR A 218 23.41 27.91 1.47
N PHE A 219 24.73 27.80 1.29
CA PHE A 219 25.51 28.83 0.62
C PHE A 219 26.10 28.32 -0.70
N PHE A 220 26.08 29.19 -1.71
CA PHE A 220 26.56 28.85 -3.04
C PHE A 220 27.20 30.06 -3.73
N ARG A 221 27.93 29.79 -4.81
CA ARG A 221 28.40 30.79 -5.77
C ARG A 221 27.70 30.62 -7.11
N TYR A 222 27.48 31.72 -7.80
CA TYR A 222 26.87 31.69 -9.13
C TYR A 222 27.70 32.53 -10.09
N ASP A 223 28.06 31.95 -11.23
CA ASP A 223 28.78 32.63 -12.30
C ASP A 223 27.82 32.90 -13.46
N THR A 224 27.30 34.12 -13.49
CA THR A 224 26.35 34.57 -14.52
C THR A 224 26.98 34.60 -15.91
N LYS A 225 28.30 34.87 -16.02
CA LYS A 225 29.02 34.91 -17.31
C LYS A 225 29.17 33.50 -17.88
N LYS A 226 29.54 32.55 -17.03
CA LYS A 226 29.61 31.14 -17.40
C LYS A 226 28.21 30.60 -17.75
N ALA A 227 27.20 30.90 -16.95
CA ALA A 227 25.82 30.51 -17.24
C ALA A 227 25.32 31.06 -18.59
N LEU A 228 25.63 32.33 -18.90
CA LEU A 228 25.31 32.95 -20.18
C LEU A 228 26.06 32.27 -21.34
N ALA A 229 27.34 31.98 -21.18
CA ALA A 229 28.14 31.29 -22.20
C ALA A 229 27.62 29.88 -22.50
N ASP A 230 27.24 29.14 -21.46
CA ASP A 230 26.78 27.75 -21.59
C ASP A 230 25.35 27.63 -22.11
N SER A 231 24.45 28.53 -21.71
CA SER A 231 23.00 28.41 -22.00
C SER A 231 22.44 29.51 -22.90
N SER A 232 23.32 30.38 -23.44
CA SER A 232 22.97 31.54 -24.29
C SER A 232 22.00 32.55 -23.65
N ARG A 233 21.63 32.37 -22.38
CA ARG A 233 20.80 33.26 -21.56
C ARG A 233 21.24 33.16 -20.10
N VAL A 234 21.03 34.20 -19.31
CA VAL A 234 21.24 34.11 -17.85
C VAL A 234 20.01 33.46 -17.24
N LEU A 235 20.13 32.20 -16.83
CA LEU A 235 19.10 31.51 -16.05
C LEU A 235 19.18 31.96 -14.58
N SER A 236 18.08 31.85 -13.83
CA SER A 236 18.15 31.95 -12.37
C SER A 236 18.89 30.74 -11.81
N PRO A 237 19.74 30.90 -10.78
CA PRO A 237 20.43 29.76 -10.18
C PRO A 237 19.41 28.76 -9.65
N SER A 238 19.59 27.48 -9.99
CA SER A 238 18.65 26.41 -9.63
C SER A 238 19.37 25.17 -9.14
N LEU A 239 18.86 24.54 -8.08
CA LEU A 239 19.37 23.29 -7.52
C LEU A 239 18.26 22.25 -7.49
N PHE A 240 18.63 20.97 -7.56
CA PHE A 240 17.66 19.91 -7.31
C PHE A 240 17.57 19.66 -5.81
N ILE A 241 16.38 19.33 -5.33
CA ILE A 241 16.13 18.89 -3.96
C ILE A 241 15.38 17.56 -3.96
N ALA A 242 15.73 16.65 -3.06
CA ALA A 242 14.90 15.51 -2.70
C ALA A 242 14.60 15.57 -1.19
N VAL A 243 13.33 15.42 -0.84
CA VAL A 243 12.84 15.41 0.55
C VAL A 243 12.36 14.00 0.85
N HIS A 244 12.83 13.41 1.95
CA HIS A 244 12.63 11.99 2.24
C HIS A 244 12.50 11.73 3.74
N ASP A 245 11.95 10.56 4.05
CA ASP A 245 11.83 10.05 5.40
C ASP A 245 13.22 9.91 6.05
N PRO A 246 13.44 10.44 7.28
CA PRO A 246 14.72 10.33 7.97
C PRO A 246 15.16 8.89 8.29
N THR A 247 14.23 7.93 8.28
CA THR A 247 14.54 6.51 8.51
C THR A 247 15.21 5.83 7.32
N LEU A 248 15.19 6.46 6.14
CA LEU A 248 15.74 5.91 4.91
C LEU A 248 16.89 6.77 4.37
N THR A 249 17.78 6.15 3.61
CA THR A 249 18.78 6.89 2.82
C THR A 249 18.14 7.52 1.58
N VAL A 250 18.76 8.56 1.02
CA VAL A 250 18.28 9.19 -0.21
C VAL A 250 18.34 8.24 -1.41
N GLU A 251 19.36 7.39 -1.45
CA GLU A 251 19.53 6.32 -2.42
C GLU A 251 18.33 5.36 -2.38
N GLU A 252 18.02 4.83 -1.19
CA GLU A 252 16.92 3.89 -0.99
C GLU A 252 15.55 4.52 -1.24
N SER A 253 15.36 5.77 -0.80
CA SER A 253 14.12 6.52 -1.03
C SER A 253 13.87 6.76 -2.52
N LEU A 254 14.91 7.05 -3.30
CA LEU A 254 14.82 7.24 -4.74
C LEU A 254 14.58 5.92 -5.49
N GLN A 255 15.19 4.82 -5.05
CA GLN A 255 15.00 3.47 -5.62
C GLN A 255 13.59 2.94 -5.38
N ASN A 256 13.09 3.08 -4.15
CA ASN A 256 11.75 2.63 -3.77
C ASN A 256 10.65 3.61 -4.21
N GLY A 257 11.02 4.79 -4.70
CA GLY A 257 10.10 5.81 -5.20
C GLY A 257 9.28 6.49 -4.10
N TYR A 258 9.87 6.64 -2.90
CA TYR A 258 9.34 7.46 -1.79
C TYR A 258 9.82 8.91 -1.83
N THR A 259 10.72 9.23 -2.76
CA THR A 259 11.13 10.62 -3.03
C THR A 259 11.47 10.79 -4.51
N ARG A 260 11.62 12.06 -4.90
CA ARG A 260 11.92 12.49 -6.27
C ARG A 260 12.76 13.76 -6.21
N MET A 261 13.68 13.89 -7.17
CA MET A 261 14.44 15.13 -7.35
C MET A 261 13.56 16.17 -8.04
N VAL A 262 13.38 17.32 -7.40
CA VAL A 262 12.63 18.46 -7.92
C VAL A 262 13.58 19.64 -8.09
N LEU A 263 13.52 20.32 -9.24
CA LEU A 263 14.34 21.50 -9.47
C LEU A 263 13.68 22.71 -8.79
N ILE A 264 14.44 23.41 -7.96
CA ILE A 264 14.02 24.62 -7.25
C ILE A 264 14.90 25.80 -7.65
N ASN A 265 14.32 26.99 -7.62
CA ASN A 265 15.07 28.23 -7.79
C ASN A 265 15.83 28.53 -6.50
N ALA A 266 17.15 28.56 -6.58
CA ALA A 266 18.05 28.81 -5.46
C ALA A 266 18.17 30.32 -5.14
N ASN A 267 17.64 31.20 -5.99
CA ASN A 267 17.73 32.65 -5.85
C ASN A 267 16.67 33.23 -4.89
N GLY A 268 16.70 32.87 -3.61
CA GLY A 268 15.82 33.47 -2.61
C GLY A 268 15.27 32.48 -1.59
N VAL A 269 14.01 32.70 -1.21
CA VAL A 269 13.30 31.88 -0.23
C VAL A 269 12.38 30.88 -0.95
N VAL A 270 12.54 29.60 -0.65
CA VAL A 270 11.70 28.52 -1.16
C VAL A 270 10.92 27.93 0.01
N ALA A 271 9.61 28.14 0.01
CA ALA A 271 8.73 27.49 0.96
C ALA A 271 8.25 26.15 0.40
N ILE A 272 8.37 25.10 1.22
CA ILE A 272 8.04 23.72 0.90
C ILE A 272 7.00 23.25 1.92
N ASN A 273 5.75 23.19 1.49
CA ASN A 273 4.69 22.60 2.29
C ASN A 273 4.73 21.09 2.13
N LEU A 274 4.75 20.39 3.27
CA LEU A 274 4.89 18.95 3.36
C LEU A 274 3.51 18.33 3.64
N GLY A 275 2.91 17.72 2.62
CA GLY A 275 1.76 16.83 2.82
C GLY A 275 2.22 15.49 3.38
N LEU A 276 1.52 15.00 4.41
CA LEU A 276 1.83 13.74 5.05
C LEU A 276 1.17 12.60 4.28
N GLU A 277 1.97 11.83 3.57
CA GLU A 277 1.55 10.59 2.95
C GLU A 277 2.51 9.48 3.39
N ARG A 278 1.97 8.42 3.99
CA ARG A 278 2.73 7.27 4.49
C ARG A 278 2.41 6.07 3.63
N ARG A 279 3.43 5.47 3.02
CA ARG A 279 3.28 4.33 2.13
C ARG A 279 3.71 3.06 2.83
N GLU A 280 2.81 2.07 2.85
CA GLU A 280 3.03 0.74 3.40
C GLU A 280 2.95 -0.27 2.25
N ALA A 281 4.09 -0.53 1.60
CA ALA A 281 4.19 -1.50 0.51
C ALA A 281 4.48 -2.92 1.05
N LEU A 282 3.99 -3.94 0.36
CA LEU A 282 4.23 -5.34 0.74
C LEU A 282 5.72 -5.68 0.63
N GLY A 283 6.33 -6.09 1.74
CA GLY A 283 7.76 -6.48 1.79
C GLY A 283 8.74 -5.31 1.96
N HIS A 284 8.25 -4.08 2.13
CA HIS A 284 9.08 -2.91 2.42
C HIS A 284 8.71 -2.28 3.77
N ALA A 285 9.68 -1.61 4.39
CA ALA A 285 9.41 -0.80 5.58
C ALA A 285 8.46 0.36 5.22
N PRO A 286 7.51 0.70 6.11
CA PRO A 286 6.63 1.83 5.89
C PRO A 286 7.42 3.13 6.01
N ALA A 287 7.22 4.05 5.06
CA ALA A 287 7.94 5.32 5.03
C ALA A 287 7.05 6.46 4.53
N TYR A 288 7.40 7.69 4.89
CA TYR A 288 6.76 8.89 4.38
C TYR A 288 7.21 9.23 2.96
N ASP A 289 6.24 9.43 2.07
CA ASP A 289 6.38 9.99 0.72
C ASP A 289 5.75 11.38 0.73
N TYR A 290 6.54 12.40 1.07
CA TYR A 290 5.99 13.74 1.30
C TYR A 290 5.41 14.33 0.00
N GLN A 291 4.15 14.76 0.05
CA GLN A 291 3.55 15.51 -1.04
C GLN A 291 4.02 16.96 -0.99
N LEU A 292 4.96 17.32 -1.86
CA LEU A 292 5.59 18.64 -1.85
C LEU A 292 4.75 19.66 -2.62
N THR A 293 4.38 20.76 -1.95
CA THR A 293 3.91 21.98 -2.63
C THR A 293 4.96 23.06 -2.45
N ILE A 294 5.58 23.47 -3.55
CA ILE A 294 6.73 24.39 -3.55
C ILE A 294 6.29 25.76 -4.04
N SER A 295 6.61 26.79 -3.27
CA SER A 295 6.52 28.19 -3.68
C SER A 295 7.87 28.87 -3.51
N THR A 296 8.21 29.75 -4.46
CA THR A 296 9.48 30.47 -4.45
C THR A 296 9.19 31.96 -4.45
N ILE A 297 9.83 32.67 -3.53
CA ILE A 297 9.91 34.12 -3.52
C ILE A 297 11.33 34.48 -4.00
N PRO A 298 11.49 34.81 -5.28
CA PRO A 298 12.81 35.12 -5.83
C PRO A 298 13.30 36.46 -5.26
N SER A 299 14.60 36.53 -4.96
CA SER A 299 15.24 37.79 -4.64
C SER A 299 15.54 38.56 -5.92
N THR A 300 15.01 39.78 -6.01
CA THR A 300 15.23 40.69 -7.14
C THR A 300 16.55 41.45 -7.06
N THR A 301 17.20 41.43 -5.89
CA THR A 301 18.39 42.24 -5.58
C THR A 301 19.61 41.39 -5.18
N LEU A 302 19.54 40.06 -5.27
CA LEU A 302 20.67 39.20 -4.93
C LEU A 302 21.71 39.26 -6.05
N GLU A 303 22.70 40.13 -5.90
CA GLU A 303 23.86 40.22 -6.79
C GLU A 303 24.85 39.08 -6.46
N CYS A 304 24.53 37.89 -6.95
CA CYS A 304 25.41 36.73 -6.90
C CYS A 304 26.41 36.78 -8.04
N GLU A 305 27.50 37.51 -7.87
CA GLU A 305 28.66 37.40 -8.76
C GLU A 305 29.81 36.74 -8.01
N THR A 306 30.69 36.03 -8.73
CA THR A 306 31.70 35.06 -8.24
C THR A 306 32.52 35.42 -6.98
N THR A 307 32.55 36.69 -6.59
CA THR A 307 33.21 37.23 -5.39
C THR A 307 32.33 37.22 -4.13
N ALA A 308 31.00 37.28 -4.27
CA ALA A 308 30.03 37.28 -3.17
C ALA A 308 29.45 35.87 -2.95
N THR A 309 29.16 35.53 -1.69
CA THR A 309 28.47 34.28 -1.35
C THR A 309 26.98 34.54 -1.35
N CYS A 310 26.23 33.70 -2.05
CA CYS A 310 24.78 33.70 -2.03
C CYS A 310 24.22 32.61 -1.15
N PHE A 311 22.95 32.77 -0.79
CA PHE A 311 22.27 31.81 0.07
C PHE A 311 20.90 31.43 -0.52
N LEU A 312 20.54 30.17 -0.27
CA LEU A 312 19.22 29.62 -0.51
C LEU A 312 18.61 29.35 0.86
N THR A 313 17.42 29.91 1.10
CA THR A 313 16.64 29.63 2.31
C THR A 313 15.50 28.69 1.94
N LEU A 314 15.48 27.50 2.53
CA LEU A 314 14.39 26.53 2.45
C LEU A 314 13.55 26.64 3.72
N VAL A 315 12.24 26.78 3.56
CA VAL A 315 11.28 26.81 4.68
C VAL A 315 10.37 25.61 4.56
N PHE A 316 10.55 24.62 5.42
CA PHE A 316 9.71 23.43 5.45
C PHE A 316 8.62 23.60 6.50
N GLN A 317 7.38 23.28 6.14
CA GLN A 317 6.27 23.34 7.10
C GLN A 317 5.22 22.27 6.81
N PHE A 318 4.56 21.80 7.85
CA PHE A 318 3.40 20.92 7.74
C PHE A 318 2.12 21.77 7.82
N PRO A 319 1.37 21.95 6.72
CA PRO A 319 0.15 22.76 6.74
C PRO A 319 -0.97 22.10 7.57
N SER A 320 -0.95 20.78 7.68
CA SER A 320 -1.91 19.98 8.44
C SER A 320 -1.24 18.69 8.93
N PHE A 321 -1.74 18.14 10.03
CA PHE A 321 -1.38 16.81 10.54
C PHE A 321 -2.36 15.72 10.09
N GLU A 322 -3.23 16.02 9.13
CA GLU A 322 -3.94 14.99 8.38
C GLU A 322 -2.95 14.20 7.53
N ARG A 323 -2.81 12.92 7.85
CA ARG A 323 -1.96 11.97 7.16
C ARG A 323 -2.80 11.04 6.29
N GLN A 324 -2.34 10.84 5.07
CA GLN A 324 -2.86 9.82 4.17
C GLN A 324 -2.01 8.57 4.29
N VAL A 325 -2.61 7.43 4.62
CA VAL A 325 -1.91 6.14 4.67
C VAL A 325 -2.31 5.34 3.43
N LEU A 326 -1.33 5.07 2.58
CA LEU A 326 -1.46 4.24 1.39
C LEU A 326 -0.96 2.84 1.71
N ARG A 327 -1.89 1.93 1.97
CA ARG A 327 -1.56 0.54 2.31
C ARG A 327 -1.79 -0.36 1.11
N GLN A 328 -0.74 -1.03 0.65
CA GLN A 328 -0.88 -2.12 -0.31
C GLN A 328 -1.38 -3.36 0.43
N ASP A 329 -2.54 -3.86 0.02
CA ASP A 329 -3.14 -5.09 0.55
C ASP A 329 -3.67 -5.96 -0.60
N VAL A 330 -4.12 -7.16 -0.28
CA VAL A 330 -4.87 -8.01 -1.20
C VAL A 330 -6.36 -7.74 -1.05
N LYS A 331 -7.12 -7.80 -2.17
CA LYS A 331 -8.55 -7.50 -2.15
C LYS A 331 -9.37 -8.46 -1.30
N LEU A 332 -8.94 -9.72 -1.25
CA LEU A 332 -9.62 -10.75 -0.48
C LEU A 332 -8.61 -11.47 0.41
N LYS A 333 -8.95 -11.63 1.70
CA LYS A 333 -8.16 -12.45 2.63
C LYS A 333 -8.77 -13.84 2.75
N LEU A 334 -7.96 -14.84 3.11
CA LEU A 334 -8.44 -16.22 3.24
C LEU A 334 -9.63 -16.39 4.21
N PRO A 335 -9.70 -15.68 5.36
CA PRO A 335 -10.89 -15.71 6.23
C PRO A 335 -12.15 -15.17 5.54
N GLU A 336 -12.02 -14.19 4.65
CA GLU A 336 -13.12 -13.62 3.89
C GLU A 336 -13.60 -14.58 2.78
N VAL A 337 -12.69 -15.35 2.18
CA VAL A 337 -13.07 -16.46 1.29
C VAL A 337 -13.92 -17.47 2.04
N ALA A 338 -13.51 -17.84 3.26
CA ALA A 338 -14.23 -18.81 4.07
C ALA A 338 -15.63 -18.31 4.45
N SER A 339 -15.77 -17.03 4.83
CA SER A 339 -17.07 -16.44 5.14
C SER A 339 -17.98 -16.36 3.91
N LEU A 340 -17.45 -15.96 2.75
CA LEU A 340 -18.17 -15.95 1.49
C LEU A 340 -18.60 -17.36 1.06
N ALA A 341 -17.71 -18.34 1.20
CA ALA A 341 -18.03 -19.74 0.89
C ALA A 341 -19.15 -20.27 1.78
N GLY A 342 -19.15 -19.92 3.07
CA GLY A 342 -20.25 -20.24 3.99
C GLY A 342 -21.58 -19.62 3.56
N ALA A 343 -21.58 -18.35 3.14
CA ALA A 343 -22.78 -17.67 2.64
C ALA A 343 -23.34 -18.33 1.37
N TRP A 344 -22.46 -18.71 0.43
CA TRP A 344 -22.87 -19.45 -0.78
C TRP A 344 -23.41 -20.84 -0.45
N PHE A 345 -22.84 -21.53 0.54
CA PHE A 345 -23.36 -22.84 0.95
C PHE A 345 -24.77 -22.74 1.54
N ALA A 346 -25.05 -21.72 2.35
CA ALA A 346 -26.39 -21.45 2.85
C ALA A 346 -27.39 -21.19 1.70
N LEU A 347 -26.97 -20.47 0.65
CA LEU A 347 -27.76 -20.27 -0.55
C LEU A 347 -28.03 -21.60 -1.29
N PHE A 348 -27.03 -22.47 -1.41
CA PHE A 348 -27.20 -23.79 -2.05
C PHE A 348 -28.17 -24.67 -1.28
N GLN A 349 -28.16 -24.60 0.05
CA GLN A 349 -29.11 -25.32 0.91
C GLN A 349 -30.54 -24.79 0.73
N LEU A 350 -30.73 -23.47 0.63
CA LEU A 350 -32.03 -22.87 0.32
C LEU A 350 -32.54 -23.31 -1.05
N ALA A 351 -31.67 -23.29 -2.07
CA ALA A 351 -32.01 -23.78 -3.41
C ALA A 351 -32.37 -25.27 -3.37
N GLY A 352 -31.63 -26.08 -2.60
CA GLY A 352 -31.94 -27.48 -2.34
C GLY A 352 -33.34 -27.67 -1.76
N TRP A 353 -33.75 -26.86 -0.77
CA TRP A 353 -35.09 -26.93 -0.16
C TRP A 353 -36.21 -26.61 -1.15
N ILE A 354 -36.00 -25.59 -1.98
CA ILE A 354 -36.98 -25.17 -3.00
C ILE A 354 -37.12 -26.26 -4.06
N LEU A 355 -36.00 -26.74 -4.60
CA LEU A 355 -35.96 -27.72 -5.68
C LEU A 355 -36.40 -29.12 -5.22
N SER A 356 -36.19 -29.47 -3.94
CA SER A 356 -36.62 -30.76 -3.40
C SER A 356 -38.10 -30.80 -3.01
N GLY A 357 -38.85 -29.71 -3.18
CA GLY A 357 -40.23 -29.60 -2.72
C GLY A 357 -40.38 -29.44 -1.20
N ALA A 358 -39.27 -29.40 -0.44
CA ALA A 358 -39.31 -29.33 1.03
C ALA A 358 -39.80 -27.97 1.54
N ALA A 359 -39.58 -26.91 0.76
CA ALA A 359 -40.11 -25.57 1.04
C ALA A 359 -41.63 -25.44 0.84
N TRP A 360 -42.26 -26.40 0.15
CA TRP A 360 -43.65 -26.31 -0.31
C TRP A 360 -44.60 -27.31 0.38
N HIS A 361 -44.07 -28.17 1.25
CA HIS A 361 -44.88 -29.11 2.02
C HIS A 361 -45.61 -28.39 3.18
N ARG A 362 -46.94 -28.33 3.08
CA ARG A 362 -47.87 -28.13 4.21
C ARG A 362 -48.48 -29.47 4.60
#